data_AF-A0A5K1GID7-F1
#
_entry.id   AF-A0A5K1GID7-F1
#
_cell.length_a   1.000
_cell.length_b   1.000
_cell.length_c   1.000
_cell.angle_alpha   90.00
_cell.angle_beta   90.00
_cell.angle_gamma   90.00
#
_symmetry.space_group_name_H-M   'P 1'
#
loop_
_entity.id
_entity.type
_entity.pdbx_description
1 polymer ?
#
loop_
_entity_poly.entity_id
_entity_poly.type
_entity_poly.pdbx_seq_one_letter_code
_entity_poly.pdbx_strand_id
1 'polypeptide(L)' 'IDTLSRLNHKNLVNLLGYCIEDEPFTRMMVFEYAPNGTLFEHLH' A
#
# COMPACT_ATOMS: atom_id res chain seq x y z
N ILE A 1 5.67 2.46 -9.44
CA ILE A 1 5.59 3.10 -8.11
C ILE A 1 5.18 4.56 -8.23
N ASP A 2 5.86 5.34 -9.07
CA ASP A 2 5.54 6.76 -9.32
C ASP A 2 4.05 7.04 -9.61
N THR A 3 3.41 6.21 -10.45
CA THR A 3 1.98 6.34 -10.71
C THR A 3 1.13 6.12 -9.46
N LEU A 4 1.42 5.08 -8.67
CA LEU A 4 0.67 4.75 -7.45
C LEU A 4 0.83 5.81 -6.36
N SER A 5 2.03 6.41 -6.23
CA SER A 5 2.27 7.50 -5.28
C SER A 5 1.51 8.80 -5.61
N ARG A 6 1.04 8.96 -6.85
CA ARG A 6 0.30 10.15 -7.30
C ARG A 6 -1.22 9.97 -7.26
N LEU A 7 -1.71 8.75 -7.04
CA LEU A 7 -3.14 8.49 -6.95
C LEU A 7 -3.64 8.90 -5.56
N ASN A 8 -4.49 9.91 -5.52
CA ASN A 8 -5.18 10.34 -4.31
C ASN A 8 -6.69 10.33 -4.59
N HIS A 9 -7.37 9.26 -4.16
CA HIS A 9 -8.81 9.09 -4.37
C HIS A 9 -9.43 8.41 -3.15
N LYS A 10 -10.59 8.89 -2.69
CA LYS A 10 -11.25 8.44 -1.44
C LYS A 10 -11.54 6.94 -1.31
N ASN A 11 -11.55 6.20 -2.42
CA ASN A 11 -11.83 4.76 -2.45
C ASN A 11 -10.57 3.92 -2.74
N LEU A 12 -9.39 4.53 -2.73
CA LEU A 12 -8.11 3.86 -2.91
C LEU A 12 -7.23 4.16 -1.70
N VAL A 13 -6.54 3.15 -1.19
CA VAL A 13 -5.59 3.36 -0.10
C VAL A 13 -4.36 4.09 -0.62
N ASN A 14 -3.90 5.11 0.10
CA ASN A 14 -2.74 5.87 -0.35
C ASN A 14 -1.44 5.09 -0.11
N LEU A 15 -0.55 5.13 -1.10
CA LEU A 15 0.83 4.70 -0.94
C LEU A 15 1.62 5.82 -0.25
N LEU A 16 2.11 5.56 0.95
CA LEU A 16 2.90 6.50 1.75
C LEU A 16 4.39 6.47 1.36
N GLY A 17 4.89 5.30 0.93
CA GLY A 17 6.29 5.14 0.57
C GLY A 17 6.63 3.71 0.16
N TYR A 18 7.89 3.49 -0.17
CA TYR A 18 8.41 2.19 -0.56
C TYR A 18 9.90 2.11 -0.24
N CYS A 19 10.40 0.88 -0.12
CA CYS A 19 11.82 0.58 0.00
C CYS A 19 12.19 -0.40 -1.13
N ILE A 20 13.25 -0.09 -1.85
CA ILE A 20 13.90 -0.99 -2.80
C ILE A 20 15.40 -0.91 -2.51
N GLU A 21 15.93 -1.97 -1.92
CA GLU A 21 17.36 -2.19 -1.74
C GLU A 21 17.72 -3.52 -2.39
N ASP A 22 18.82 -3.53 -3.15
CA ASP A 22 19.31 -4.75 -3.79
C ASP A 22 20.23 -5.57 -2.85
N GLU A 23 20.89 -4.91 -1.89
CA GLU A 23 21.74 -5.56 -0.87
C GLU A 23 21.53 -4.93 0.52
N PRO A 24 20.90 -5.65 1.48
CA PRO A 24 20.21 -6.94 1.29
C PRO A 24 18.97 -6.78 0.41
N PHE A 25 18.62 -7.82 -0.36
CA PHE A 25 17.44 -7.77 -1.24
C PHE A 25 16.16 -7.52 -0.43
N THR A 26 15.66 -6.29 -0.49
CA THR A 26 14.54 -5.81 0.32
C THR A 26 13.61 -4.99 -0.56
N ARG A 27 12.34 -5.42 -0.64
CA ARG A 27 11.29 -4.72 -1.38
C ARG A 27 10.06 -4.60 -0.51
N MET A 28 9.66 -3.38 -0.20
CA MET A 28 8.51 -3.09 0.67
C MET A 28 7.68 -1.95 0.11
N MET A 29 6.37 -1.99 0.36
CA MET A 29 5.44 -0.88 0.12
C MET A 29 4.76 -0.53 1.42
N VAL A 30 4.65 0.77 1.69
CA VAL A 30 4.03 1.31 2.89
C VAL A 30 2.74 2.01 2.49
N PHE A 31 1.61 1.52 2.97
CA PHE A 31 0.29 2.08 2.71
C PHE A 31 -0.30 2.67 3.98
N GLU A 32 -1.34 3.50 3.84
CA GLU A 32 -2.21 3.83 4.97
C GLU A 32 -2.81 2.55 5.57
N TYR A 33 -2.89 2.51 6.90
CA TYR A 33 -3.46 1.37 7.60
C TYR A 33 -4.99 1.37 7.49
N ALA A 34 -5.56 0.26 7.02
CA ALA A 34 -7.00 0.02 7.00
C ALA A 34 -7.42 -0.77 8.26
N PRO A 35 -7.98 -0.13 9.29
CA PRO A 35 -8.24 -0.77 10.58
C PRO A 35 -9.36 -1.82 10.54
N ASN A 36 -10.23 -1.74 9.53
CA ASN A 36 -11.38 -2.62 9.38
C ASN A 36 -11.06 -3.83 8.50
N GLY A 37 -9.79 -4.25 8.41
CA GLY A 37 -9.41 -5.40 7.61
C GLY A 37 -9.80 -5.30 6.13
N THR A 38 -9.98 -6.44 5.50
CA THR A 38 -10.29 -6.58 4.08
C THR A 38 -11.79 -6.78 3.86
N LEU A 39 -12.27 -6.41 2.67
CA LEU A 39 -13.65 -6.68 2.27
C LEU A 39 -13.97 -8.19 2.29
N PHE A 40 -12.98 -9.04 2.01
CA PHE A 40 -13.15 -10.49 2.03
C PHE A 40 -13.57 -10.99 3.41
N GLU A 41 -12.92 -10.52 4.48
CA GLU A 41 -13.24 -10.88 5.88
C GLU A 41 -14.65 -10.42 6.31
N HIS A 42 -15.26 -9.47 5.58
CA HIS A 42 -16.59 -8.96 5.90
C HIS A 42 -17.69 -9.64 5.10
N LEU A 43 -17.37 -10.33 4.02
CA LEU A 43 -18.34 -10.92 3.09
C LEU A 43 -18.28 -12.46 3.01
N HIS A 44 -17.27 -13.08 3.62
CA HIS A 44 -17.06 -14.53 3.67
C HIS A 44 -16.72 -14.99 5.09
#